data_AF-A0AAE8NL90-F1
#
_entry.id   AF-A0AAE8NL90-F1
#
_cell.length_a   1.000
_cell.length_b   1.000
_cell.length_c   1.000
_cell.angle_alpha   90.00
_cell.angle_beta   90.00
_cell.angle_gamma   90.00
#
_symmetry.space_group_name_H-M   'P 1'
#
loop_
_entity.id
_entity.type
_entity.pdbx_description
1 polymer ?
#
loop_
_entity_poly.entity_id
_entity_poly.type
_entity_poly.pdbx_seq_one_letter_code
_entity_poly.pdbx_strand_id
1 'polypeptide(L)'
;MLGKGGKVALPSLARTALDQHLVQRGLPVTPTRWNPATPLVASLEAESAGIEPRRLWRVLRRFFVLAADEIQSERPATAEKLRRASPHWMRHTHASHALGRGAELIMVRDNLRHASISTTSTYLHSDDVQRARQFDHAFGVRKEG
;
A
#
# COMPACT_ATOMS: atom_id res chain seq x y z
N MET A 1 -20.52 -0.61 2.83
CA MET A 1 -19.62 -0.99 3.96
C MET A 1 -19.06 0.31 4.54
N LEU A 2 -19.63 0.81 5.63
CA LEU A 2 -19.16 2.04 6.27
C LEU A 2 -17.77 1.79 6.86
N GLY A 3 -16.73 2.22 6.16
CA GLY A 3 -15.41 2.35 6.78
C GLY A 3 -15.50 3.45 7.83
N LYS A 4 -15.07 3.16 9.08
CA LYS A 4 -14.89 4.18 10.12
C LYS A 4 -14.21 5.40 9.49
N GLY A 5 -14.72 6.61 9.70
CA GLY A 5 -14.02 7.84 9.33
C GLY A 5 -12.62 7.83 9.96
N GLY A 6 -11.59 8.12 9.18
CA GLY A 6 -10.20 8.11 9.63
C GLY A 6 -9.33 8.90 8.66
N LYS A 7 -8.32 9.59 9.20
CA LYS A 7 -7.35 10.32 8.40
C LYS A 7 -6.21 9.37 8.01
N VAL A 8 -5.83 9.38 6.74
CA VAL A 8 -4.69 8.63 6.20
C VAL A 8 -3.77 9.66 5.54
N ALA A 9 -2.48 9.60 5.85
CA ALA A 9 -1.50 10.43 5.17
C ALA A 9 -1.31 9.90 3.75
N LEU A 10 -1.59 10.73 2.75
CA LEU A 10 -1.40 10.39 1.35
C LEU A 10 -0.03 10.90 0.89
N PRO A 11 0.89 10.01 0.45
CA PRO A 11 2.12 10.44 -0.20
C PRO A 11 1.81 11.27 -1.45
N SER A 12 2.73 12.17 -1.84
CA SER A 12 2.55 13.05 -3.01
C SER A 12 2.17 12.29 -4.27
N LEU A 13 2.80 11.14 -4.53
CA LEU A 13 2.47 10.27 -5.67
C LEU A 13 1.01 9.82 -5.66
N ALA A 14 0.48 9.39 -4.51
CA ALA A 14 -0.90 8.98 -4.37
C ALA A 14 -1.86 10.17 -4.52
N ARG A 15 -1.47 11.36 -4.03
CA ARG A 15 -2.25 12.58 -4.22
C ARG A 15 -2.32 12.99 -5.70
N THR A 16 -1.20 12.96 -6.42
CA THR A 16 -1.16 13.24 -7.85
C THR A 16 -2.04 12.27 -8.64
N ALA A 17 -1.96 10.97 -8.36
CA ALA A 17 -2.81 9.97 -9.02
C ALA A 17 -4.30 10.19 -8.73
N LEU A 18 -4.65 10.57 -7.49
CA LEU A 18 -6.00 10.93 -7.10
C LEU A 18 -6.50 12.15 -7.89
N ASP A 19 -5.72 13.22 -7.94
CA ASP A 19 -6.11 14.45 -8.64
C ASP A 19 -6.31 14.18 -10.15
N GLN A 20 -5.42 13.42 -10.78
CA GLN A 20 -5.56 12.99 -12.18
C GLN A 20 -6.84 12.19 -12.42
N HIS A 21 -7.15 11.23 -11.54
CA HIS A 21 -8.37 10.43 -11.61
C HIS A 21 -9.64 11.30 -11.46
N LEU A 22 -9.63 12.26 -10.53
CA LEU A 22 -10.76 13.18 -10.35
C LEU A 22 -10.97 14.04 -11.60
N VAL A 23 -9.89 14.57 -12.21
CA VAL A 23 -9.97 15.33 -13.47
C VAL A 23 -10.55 14.49 -14.60
N GLN A 24 -10.09 13.24 -14.76
CA GLN A 24 -10.62 12.32 -15.79
C GLN A 24 -12.11 12.03 -15.61
N ARG A 25 -12.62 12.14 -14.38
CA ARG A 25 -14.05 12.00 -14.05
C ARG A 25 -14.84 13.32 -14.06
N GLY A 26 -14.21 14.44 -14.40
CA GLY A 26 -14.85 15.76 -14.33
C GLY A 26 -15.19 16.21 -12.90
N LEU A 27 -14.53 15.65 -11.89
CA LEU A 27 -14.74 15.96 -10.47
C LEU A 27 -13.75 17.02 -9.97
N PRO A 28 -14.14 17.86 -9.00
CA PRO A 28 -13.24 18.87 -8.44
C PRO A 28 -12.07 18.23 -7.67
N VAL A 29 -10.86 18.73 -7.87
CA VAL A 29 -9.66 18.31 -7.11
C VAL A 29 -9.51 19.00 -5.76
N THR A 30 -10.31 20.05 -5.51
CA THR A 30 -10.28 20.81 -4.25
C THR A 30 -11.17 20.15 -3.20
N PRO A 31 -10.63 19.72 -2.03
CA PRO A 31 -11.39 18.97 -1.03
C PRO A 31 -12.67 19.65 -0.52
N THR A 32 -12.69 20.97 -0.42
CA THR A 32 -13.88 21.73 0.01
C THR A 32 -15.06 21.65 -0.95
N ARG A 33 -14.82 21.19 -2.19
CA ARG A 33 -15.85 21.02 -3.22
C ARG A 33 -16.27 19.55 -3.39
N TRP A 34 -15.72 18.64 -2.59
CA TRP A 34 -16.05 17.22 -2.70
C TRP A 34 -17.44 16.93 -2.13
N ASN A 35 -18.24 16.20 -2.89
CA ASN A 35 -19.48 15.62 -2.39
C ASN A 35 -19.18 14.26 -1.73
N PRO A 36 -19.44 14.08 -0.41
CA PRO A 36 -19.17 12.82 0.28
C PRO A 36 -19.95 11.60 -0.26
N ALA A 37 -21.05 11.84 -0.98
CA ALA A 37 -21.83 10.77 -1.62
C ALA A 37 -21.19 10.28 -2.93
N THR A 38 -20.28 11.04 -3.54
CA THR A 38 -19.62 10.65 -4.79
C THR A 38 -18.59 9.55 -4.50
N PRO A 39 -18.74 8.34 -5.08
CA PRO A 39 -17.76 7.29 -4.89
C PRO A 39 -16.44 7.68 -5.56
N LEU A 40 -15.32 7.49 -4.86
CA LEU A 40 -14.01 7.80 -5.41
C LEU A 40 -13.67 6.90 -6.60
N VAL A 41 -13.90 5.59 -6.43
CA VAL A 41 -13.80 4.61 -7.51
C VAL A 41 -15.21 4.17 -7.86
N ALA A 42 -15.71 4.61 -9.02
CA ALA A 42 -17.05 4.30 -9.48
C ALA A 42 -17.13 2.90 -10.12
N SER A 43 -18.33 2.32 -10.08
CA SER A 43 -18.69 1.18 -10.90
C SER A 43 -18.80 1.61 -12.37
N LEU A 44 -18.46 0.70 -13.29
CA LEU A 44 -18.68 0.92 -14.74
C LEU A 44 -20.14 0.67 -15.14
N GLU A 45 -20.91 0.00 -14.29
CA GLU A 45 -22.32 -0.36 -14.56
C GLU A 45 -23.30 0.70 -14.02
N ALA A 46 -22.88 1.49 -13.04
CA ALA A 46 -23.71 2.53 -12.43
C ALA A 46 -22.84 3.71 -12.00
N GLU A 47 -23.10 4.88 -12.59
CA GLU A 47 -22.28 6.08 -12.47
C GLU A 47 -22.19 6.65 -11.04
N SER A 48 -23.24 6.41 -10.23
CA SER A 48 -23.35 6.85 -8.84
C SER A 48 -22.96 5.78 -7.82
N ALA A 49 -22.71 4.54 -8.24
CA ALA A 49 -22.33 3.45 -7.35
C ALA A 49 -20.80 3.31 -7.23
N GLY A 50 -20.31 2.99 -6.04
CA GLY A 50 -18.91 2.63 -5.85
C GLY A 50 -18.60 1.24 -6.39
N ILE A 51 -17.34 1.01 -6.76
CA ILE A 51 -16.88 -0.34 -7.10
C ILE A 51 -17.08 -1.31 -5.92
N GLU A 52 -17.58 -2.50 -6.20
CA GLU A 52 -17.69 -3.53 -5.17
C GLU A 52 -16.32 -4.05 -4.75
N PRO A 53 -16.10 -4.36 -3.45
CA PRO A 53 -14.83 -4.91 -2.98
C PRO A 53 -14.39 -6.17 -3.73
N ARG A 54 -15.34 -7.07 -4.07
CA ARG A 54 -15.06 -8.28 -4.85
C ARG A 54 -14.62 -7.97 -6.27
N ARG A 55 -15.17 -6.92 -6.89
CA ARG A 55 -14.76 -6.48 -8.24
C ARG A 55 -13.37 -5.85 -8.21
N LEU A 56 -13.10 -4.98 -7.23
CA LEU A 56 -11.76 -4.42 -7.04
C LEU A 56 -10.71 -5.51 -6.83
N TRP A 57 -11.02 -6.51 -6.00
CA TRP A 57 -10.15 -7.68 -5.81
C TRP A 57 -9.89 -8.42 -7.13
N ARG A 58 -10.92 -8.67 -7.94
CA ARG A 58 -10.77 -9.33 -9.25
C ARG A 58 -9.90 -8.52 -10.21
N VAL A 59 -10.09 -7.19 -10.27
CA VAL A 59 -9.29 -6.30 -11.11
C VAL A 59 -7.82 -6.34 -10.71
N LEU A 60 -7.52 -6.21 -9.41
CA LEU A 60 -6.15 -6.28 -8.90
C LEU A 60 -5.52 -7.66 -9.13
N ARG A 61 -6.28 -8.73 -8.92
CA ARG A 61 -5.82 -10.10 -9.19
C ARG A 61 -5.47 -10.29 -10.66
N ARG A 62 -6.31 -9.81 -11.58
CA ARG A 62 -6.05 -9.85 -13.02
C ARG A 62 -4.79 -9.05 -13.37
N PHE A 63 -4.62 -7.86 -12.83
CA PHE A 63 -3.40 -7.05 -13.03
C PHE A 63 -2.13 -7.82 -12.66
N PHE A 64 -2.11 -8.47 -11.49
CA PHE A 64 -0.93 -9.24 -11.06
C PHE A 64 -0.63 -10.43 -11.96
N VAL A 65 -1.65 -11.12 -12.46
CA VAL A 65 -1.46 -12.24 -13.40
C VAL A 65 -0.88 -11.74 -14.72
N LEU A 66 -1.42 -10.65 -15.28
CA LEU A 66 -0.90 -10.06 -16.52
C LEU A 66 0.56 -9.61 -16.35
N ALA A 67 0.88 -8.95 -15.24
CA ALA A 67 2.26 -8.57 -14.95
C ALA A 67 3.19 -9.77 -14.75
N ALA A 68 2.69 -10.88 -14.19
CA ALA A 68 3.45 -12.12 -14.04
C ALA A 68 3.74 -12.77 -15.40
N ASP A 69 2.77 -12.78 -16.30
CA ASP A 69 2.91 -13.33 -17.65
C ASP A 69 3.95 -12.55 -18.45
N GLU A 70 3.92 -11.21 -18.37
CA GLU A 70 4.86 -10.31 -19.07
C GLU A 70 6.32 -10.57 -18.66
N ILE A 71 6.58 -10.76 -17.37
CA ILE A 71 7.96 -10.91 -16.86
C ILE A 71 8.42 -12.37 -16.74
N GLN A 72 7.60 -13.34 -17.17
CA GLN A 72 7.83 -14.77 -16.93
C GLN A 72 9.16 -15.27 -17.52
N SER A 73 9.50 -14.80 -18.73
CA SER A 73 10.72 -15.20 -19.45
C SER A 73 11.99 -14.67 -18.79
N GLU A 74 11.96 -13.43 -18.31
CA GLU A 74 13.12 -12.75 -17.73
C GLU A 74 13.28 -13.03 -16.23
N ARG A 75 12.17 -13.14 -15.49
CA ARG A 75 12.15 -13.16 -14.02
C ARG A 75 11.15 -14.19 -13.47
N PRO A 76 11.33 -15.49 -13.76
CA PRO A 76 10.36 -16.54 -13.42
C PRO A 76 10.04 -16.62 -11.91
N ALA A 77 11.03 -16.42 -11.04
CA ALA A 77 10.81 -16.42 -9.59
C ALA A 77 9.95 -15.24 -9.10
N THR A 78 10.07 -14.07 -9.74
CA THR A 78 9.22 -12.90 -9.44
C THR A 78 7.82 -13.09 -10.00
N ALA A 79 7.70 -13.64 -11.22
CA ALA A 79 6.41 -13.96 -11.82
C ALA A 79 5.58 -14.88 -10.91
N GLU A 80 6.17 -15.94 -10.37
CA GLU A 80 5.49 -16.85 -9.45
C GLU A 80 4.99 -16.13 -8.18
N LYS A 81 5.78 -15.19 -7.64
CA LYS A 81 5.34 -14.34 -6.51
C LYS A 81 4.14 -13.46 -6.89
N LEU A 82 4.17 -12.83 -8.07
CA LEU A 82 3.06 -12.03 -8.58
C LEU A 82 1.79 -12.88 -8.78
N ARG A 83 1.91 -14.13 -9.25
CA ARG A 83 0.76 -15.04 -9.36
C ARG A 83 0.11 -15.34 -8.02
N ARG A 84 0.79 -15.15 -6.88
CA ARG A 84 0.23 -15.34 -5.53
C ARG A 84 -0.24 -14.04 -4.89
N ALA A 85 0.00 -12.90 -5.54
CA ALA A 85 -0.34 -11.58 -5.05
C ALA A 85 -1.85 -11.38 -4.83
N SER A 86 -2.18 -10.59 -3.81
CA SER A 86 -3.54 -10.15 -3.50
C SER A 86 -3.53 -8.67 -3.09
N PRO A 87 -4.69 -8.01 -2.98
CA PRO A 87 -4.74 -6.63 -2.49
C PRO A 87 -4.12 -6.47 -1.09
N HIS A 88 -4.20 -7.49 -0.24
CA HIS A 88 -3.56 -7.48 1.08
C HIS A 88 -2.03 -7.48 0.98
N TRP A 89 -1.48 -8.12 -0.05
CA TRP A 89 -0.04 -8.11 -0.29
C TRP A 89 0.48 -6.69 -0.58
N MET A 90 -0.28 -5.86 -1.32
CA MET A 90 0.08 -4.45 -1.54
C MET A 90 0.17 -3.67 -0.23
N ARG A 91 -0.75 -3.92 0.71
CA ARG A 91 -0.73 -3.32 2.04
C ARG A 91 0.49 -3.78 2.84
N HIS A 92 0.85 -5.06 2.75
CA HIS A 92 2.09 -5.59 3.34
C HIS A 92 3.33 -4.92 2.77
N THR A 93 3.41 -4.79 1.44
CA THR A 93 4.52 -4.13 0.76
C THR A 93 4.63 -2.67 1.18
N HIS A 94 3.52 -1.93 1.24
CA HIS A 94 3.50 -0.54 1.72
C HIS A 94 4.06 -0.41 3.14
N ALA A 95 3.59 -1.25 4.06
CA ALA A 95 4.02 -1.23 5.45
C ALA A 95 5.51 -1.57 5.60
N SER A 96 5.94 -2.68 4.99
CA SER A 96 7.33 -3.15 5.07
C SER A 96 8.29 -2.16 4.41
N HIS A 97 7.91 -1.59 3.27
CA HIS A 97 8.71 -0.58 2.58
C HIS A 97 8.81 0.73 3.38
N ALA A 98 7.73 1.18 4.03
CA ALA A 98 7.78 2.38 4.87
C ALA A 98 8.72 2.19 6.07
N LEU A 99 8.63 1.05 6.77
CA LEU A 99 9.50 0.73 7.90
C LEU A 99 10.96 0.57 7.45
N GLY A 100 11.22 -0.14 6.34
CA GLY A 100 12.56 -0.30 5.78
C GLY A 100 13.19 1.01 5.28
N ARG A 101 12.41 2.08 5.13
CA ARG A 101 12.86 3.44 4.81
C ARG A 101 12.90 4.38 6.02
N GLY A 102 12.74 3.85 7.23
CA GLY A 102 12.90 4.61 8.47
C GLY A 102 11.63 5.32 8.96
N ALA A 103 10.45 5.03 8.41
CA ALA A 103 9.21 5.54 9.00
C ALA A 103 8.99 4.91 10.39
N GLU A 104 8.56 5.71 11.36
CA GLU A 104 8.29 5.21 12.70
C GLU A 104 7.13 4.21 12.73
N LEU A 105 7.26 3.15 13.53
CA LEU A 105 6.27 2.08 13.65
C LEU A 105 4.87 2.59 14.02
N ILE A 106 4.80 3.61 14.90
CA ILE A 106 3.55 4.26 15.32
C ILE A 106 2.88 4.95 14.13
N MET A 107 3.64 5.67 13.31
CA MET A 107 3.12 6.36 12.12
C MET A 107 2.60 5.36 11.08
N VAL A 108 3.32 4.25 10.88
CA VAL A 108 2.87 3.17 9.98
C VAL A 108 1.60 2.51 10.51
N ARG A 109 1.51 2.22 11.82
CA ARG A 109 0.30 1.68 12.47
C ARG A 109 -0.90 2.59 12.22
N ASP A 110 -0.75 3.88 12.46
CA ASP A 110 -1.84 4.87 12.35
C ASP A 110 -2.28 5.03 10.90
N ASN A 111 -1.33 5.08 9.96
CA ASN A 111 -1.64 5.15 8.53
C ASN A 111 -2.33 3.88 8.01
N LEU A 112 -1.98 2.71 8.55
CA LEU A 112 -2.68 1.45 8.27
C LEU A 112 -4.00 1.35 9.03
N ARG A 113 -4.19 2.12 10.11
CA ARG A 113 -5.37 2.05 10.99
C ARG A 113 -5.46 0.73 11.77
N HIS A 114 -4.32 0.20 12.18
CA HIS A 114 -4.29 -0.96 13.07
C HIS A 114 -4.65 -0.54 14.50
N ALA A 115 -5.53 -1.30 15.15
CA ALA A 115 -5.94 -1.04 16.53
C ALA A 115 -4.82 -1.31 17.54
N SER A 116 -3.81 -2.09 17.16
CA SER A 116 -2.67 -2.46 18.00
C SER A 116 -1.36 -2.28 17.26
N ILE A 117 -0.34 -1.84 18.00
CA ILE A 117 1.04 -1.77 17.52
C ILE A 117 1.59 -3.18 17.25
N SER A 118 1.13 -4.20 17.97
CA SER A 118 1.52 -5.60 17.79
C SER A 118 1.16 -6.14 16.39
N THR A 119 0.01 -5.75 15.84
CA THR A 119 -0.36 -6.10 14.45
C THR A 119 0.58 -5.48 13.43
N THR A 120 1.18 -4.33 13.75
CA THR A 120 2.12 -3.63 12.86
C THR A 120 3.55 -4.13 13.05
N SER A 121 3.92 -4.58 14.24
CA SER A 121 5.25 -5.14 14.50
C SER A 121 5.50 -6.42 13.71
N THR A 122 4.46 -7.14 13.25
CA THR A 122 4.60 -8.26 12.30
C THR A 122 5.40 -7.88 11.05
N TYR A 123 5.34 -6.61 10.60
CA TYR A 123 6.13 -6.15 9.44
C TYR A 123 7.63 -5.96 9.74
N LEU A 124 8.05 -5.91 11.01
CA LEU A 124 9.47 -5.83 11.40
C LEU A 124 10.17 -7.19 11.38
N HIS A 125 9.40 -8.29 11.38
CA HIS A 125 9.94 -9.67 11.43
C HIS A 125 10.43 -10.16 10.06
N SER A 126 10.22 -9.37 9.00
CA SER A 126 10.66 -9.71 7.64
C SER A 126 12.13 -9.37 7.38
N ASP A 127 12.83 -8.76 8.35
CA ASP A 127 14.17 -8.20 8.13
C ASP A 127 15.15 -8.54 9.27
N ASP A 128 15.16 -9.81 9.70
CA ASP A 128 16.08 -10.33 10.72
C ASP A 128 17.56 -10.07 10.37
N VAL A 129 17.89 -10.09 9.07
CA VAL A 129 19.23 -9.79 8.57
C VAL A 129 19.57 -8.30 8.74
N GLN A 130 18.63 -7.37 8.50
CA GLN A 130 18.86 -5.96 8.80
C GLN A 130 19.00 -5.71 10.30
N ARG A 131 18.20 -6.39 11.13
CA ARG A 131 18.28 -6.25 12.59
C ARG A 131 19.66 -6.66 13.10
N ALA A 132 20.19 -7.80 12.64
CA ALA A 132 21.53 -8.24 12.98
C ALA A 132 22.59 -7.19 12.57
N ARG A 133 22.53 -6.69 11.33
CA ARG A 133 23.46 -5.65 10.83
C ARG A 133 23.38 -4.33 11.62
N GLN A 134 22.19 -3.92 12.04
CA GLN A 134 22.01 -2.69 12.83
C GLN A 134 22.62 -2.83 14.24
N PHE A 135 22.47 -4.01 14.86
CA PHE A 135 23.12 -4.30 16.14
C PHE A 135 24.65 -4.40 16.00
N ASP A 136 25.16 -5.03 14.94
CA ASP A 136 26.60 -5.06 14.66
C ASP A 136 27.18 -3.65 14.48
N HIS A 137 26.43 -2.73 13.85
CA HIS A 137 26.87 -1.34 13.70
C HIS A 137 26.77 -0.54 15.02
N ALA A 138 25.71 -0.74 15.80
CA ALA A 138 25.50 -0.02 17.07
C ALA A 138 26.49 -0.43 18.16
N PHE A 139 26.92 -1.70 18.15
CA PHE A 139 27.84 -2.27 19.15
C PHE A 139 29.20 -2.67 18.56
N GLY A 140 29.46 -2.33 17.29
CA GLY A 140 30.72 -2.55 16.60
C GLY A 140 31.84 -1.75 17.27
N VAL A 141 32.75 -2.48 17.91
CA VAL A 141 33.86 -1.93 18.71
C VAL A 141 34.68 -0.94 17.89
N ARG A 142 34.80 0.31 18.36
CA ARG A 142 35.84 1.24 17.90
C ARG A 142 37.19 0.60 18.19
N LYS A 143 37.88 0.09 17.17
CA LYS A 143 39.32 -0.16 17.24
C LYS A 143 40.01 1.20 17.19
N GLU A 144 40.17 1.82 18.35
CA GLU A 144 41.11 2.91 18.53
C GLU A 144 42.52 2.31 18.46
N GLY A 145 43.31 2.79 17.50
CA GLY A 145 44.74 2.55 17.40
C GLY A 145 45.53 3.69 18.01
#